data_AF-A0A1I6U610-F1
#
_entry.id   AF-A0A1I6U610-F1
#
_cell.length_a   1.000
_cell.length_b   1.000
_cell.length_c   1.000
_cell.angle_alpha   90.00
_cell.angle_beta   90.00
_cell.angle_gamma   90.00
#
_symmetry.space_group_name_H-M   'P 1'
#
loop_
_entity.id
_entity.type
_entity.pdbx_description
1 polymer ?
#
loop_
_entity_poly.entity_id
_entity_poly.type
_entity_poly.pdbx_seq_one_letter_code
_entity_poly.pdbx_strand_id
1 'polypeptide(L)'
;MAEEDHRTAPLGLSEDPAERLRWHRLTARHGDRLNAIMDEYGWPTADRFGADAARAAWLIAQHADRQLDVQRRAVRLLEAAAADGRASARDLAFLRDRTLVNEGREQIFGTQIGGVRDGAPVPWPIEDPAGLDARRAAAGIEPFAAYTARHTPGA
;
A
#
# COMPACT_ATOMS: atom_id res chain seq x y z
N MET A 1 6.22 -10.00 12.13
CA MET A 1 5.24 -8.93 11.83
C MET A 1 4.88 -8.93 10.35
N ALA A 2 5.65 -8.32 9.45
CA ALA A 2 5.26 -8.20 8.04
C ALA A 2 5.09 -9.54 7.28
N GLU A 3 5.92 -10.55 7.56
CA GLU A 3 5.76 -11.89 6.98
C GLU A 3 4.46 -12.56 7.44
N GLU A 4 4.08 -12.36 8.70
CA GLU A 4 2.82 -12.85 9.25
C GLU A 4 1.62 -12.17 8.58
N ASP A 5 1.71 -10.85 8.36
CA ASP A 5 0.70 -10.12 7.60
C ASP A 5 0.58 -10.66 6.18
N HIS A 6 1.70 -10.79 5.47
CA HIS A 6 1.67 -11.29 4.09
C HIS A 6 1.05 -12.69 3.99
N ARG A 7 1.43 -13.60 4.90
CA ARG A 7 0.89 -14.96 4.96
C ARG A 7 -0.61 -14.99 5.28
N THR A 8 -1.11 -14.04 6.05
CA THR A 8 -2.50 -14.01 6.53
C THR A 8 -3.39 -13.00 5.82
N ALA A 9 -2.85 -12.22 4.87
CA ALA A 9 -3.58 -11.24 4.07
C ALA A 9 -4.87 -11.78 3.42
N PRO A 10 -4.94 -13.04 2.92
CA PRO A 10 -6.18 -13.60 2.40
C PRO A 10 -7.35 -13.60 3.40
N LEU A 11 -7.08 -13.65 4.71
CA LEU A 11 -8.12 -13.61 5.75
C LEU A 11 -8.88 -12.28 5.76
N GLY A 12 -8.30 -11.19 5.25
CA GLY A 12 -8.98 -9.90 5.14
C GLY A 12 -10.15 -9.90 4.15
N LEU A 13 -10.15 -10.84 3.20
CA LEU A 13 -11.22 -11.04 2.21
C LEU A 13 -12.02 -12.32 2.47
N SER A 14 -11.82 -12.98 3.64
CA SER A 14 -12.56 -14.20 3.98
C SER A 14 -14.05 -13.93 4.19
N GLU A 15 -14.89 -14.87 3.77
CA GLU A 15 -16.32 -14.89 4.05
C GLU A 15 -16.60 -15.08 5.56
N ASP A 16 -15.67 -15.72 6.30
CA ASP A 16 -15.80 -15.93 7.75
C ASP A 16 -15.50 -14.63 8.53
N PRO A 17 -16.48 -14.06 9.26
CA PRO A 17 -16.26 -12.91 10.13
C PRO A 17 -15.18 -13.12 11.20
N ALA A 18 -15.00 -14.34 11.70
CA ALA A 18 -14.01 -14.64 12.73
C ALA A 18 -12.58 -14.53 12.19
N GLU A 19 -12.35 -14.97 10.95
CA GLU A 19 -11.06 -14.84 10.27
C GLU A 19 -10.75 -13.38 9.94
N ARG A 20 -11.74 -12.62 9.43
CA ARG A 20 -11.58 -11.18 9.21
C ARG A 20 -11.26 -10.44 10.51
N LEU A 21 -11.90 -10.80 11.62
CA LEU A 21 -11.60 -10.19 12.93
C LEU A 21 -10.18 -10.53 13.41
N ARG A 22 -9.67 -11.74 13.12
CA ARG A 22 -8.27 -12.10 13.42
C ARG A 22 -7.31 -11.23 12.62
N TRP A 23 -7.56 -11.05 11.33
CA TRP A 23 -6.79 -10.15 10.46
C TRP A 23 -6.77 -8.72 11.01
N HIS A 24 -7.95 -8.14 11.29
CA HIS A 24 -8.06 -6.78 11.83
C HIS A 24 -7.25 -6.59 13.12
N ARG A 25 -7.29 -7.57 14.04
CA ARG A 25 -6.53 -7.50 15.30
C ARG A 25 -5.02 -7.61 15.06
N LEU A 26 -4.59 -8.42 14.10
CA LEU A 26 -3.18 -8.59 13.78
C LEU A 26 -2.60 -7.30 13.20
N THR A 27 -3.24 -6.77 12.16
CA THR A 27 -2.74 -5.59 11.45
C THR A 27 -2.82 -4.33 12.30
N ALA A 28 -3.83 -4.20 13.18
CA ALA A 28 -3.88 -3.12 14.16
C ALA A 28 -2.63 -3.11 15.07
N ARG A 29 -2.30 -4.25 15.70
CA ARG A 29 -1.11 -4.37 16.55
C ARG A 29 0.19 -4.09 15.81
N HIS A 30 0.31 -4.54 14.56
CA HIS A 30 1.49 -4.25 13.76
C HIS A 30 1.57 -2.78 13.36
N GLY A 31 0.44 -2.15 13.03
CA GLY A 31 0.40 -0.71 12.76
C GLY A 31 0.72 0.13 14.00
N ASP A 32 0.26 -0.24 15.20
CA ASP A 32 0.66 0.40 16.46
C ASP A 32 2.18 0.33 16.65
N ARG A 33 2.76 -0.85 16.41
CA ARG A 33 4.20 -1.06 16.51
C ARG A 33 4.97 -0.23 15.48
N LEU A 34 4.49 -0.16 14.24
CA LEU A 34 5.08 0.68 13.20
C LEU A 34 4.99 2.16 13.58
N ASN A 35 3.87 2.62 14.15
CA ASN A 35 3.72 4.00 14.58
C ASN A 35 4.77 4.38 15.64
N ALA A 36 4.99 3.52 16.63
CA ALA A 36 6.05 3.73 17.63
C ALA A 36 7.46 3.76 17.00
N ILE A 37 7.74 2.92 16.00
CA ILE A 37 9.01 2.97 15.26
C ILE A 37 9.15 4.28 14.48
N MET A 38 8.07 4.76 13.85
CA MET A 38 8.05 6.03 13.13
C MET A 38 8.16 7.25 14.06
N ASP A 39 7.74 7.14 15.32
CA ASP A 39 7.99 8.13 16.38
C ASP A 39 9.47 8.25 16.71
N GLU A 40 10.14 7.12 16.89
CA GLU A 40 11.51 7.11 17.38
C GLU A 40 12.54 7.34 16.26
N TYR A 41 12.29 6.82 15.07
CA TYR A 41 13.31 6.71 14.02
C TYR A 41 12.94 7.37 12.68
N GLY A 42 11.71 7.86 12.52
CA GLY A 42 11.17 8.25 11.22
C GLY A 42 10.87 7.03 10.34
N TRP A 43 10.88 7.21 9.01
CA TRP A 43 10.66 6.09 8.10
C TRP A 43 11.81 5.07 8.19
N PRO A 44 11.55 3.76 8.35
CA PRO A 44 12.59 2.73 8.33
C PRO A 44 13.19 2.59 6.92
N THR A 45 14.28 3.29 6.63
CA THR A 45 14.95 3.25 5.32
C THR A 45 15.96 2.11 5.22
N ALA A 46 16.18 1.63 4.00
CA ALA A 46 17.01 0.44 3.75
C ALA A 46 18.50 0.68 4.06
N ASP A 47 19.01 1.89 3.87
CA ASP A 47 20.38 2.28 4.19
C ASP A 47 20.69 2.21 5.69
N ARG A 48 19.68 2.41 6.54
CA ARG A 48 19.84 2.40 8.00
C ARG A 48 19.46 1.07 8.65
N PHE A 49 18.39 0.43 8.18
CA PHE A 49 17.80 -0.74 8.82
C PHE A 49 17.82 -2.01 7.95
N GLY A 50 18.34 -1.92 6.72
CA GLY A 50 18.34 -3.02 5.76
C GLY A 50 17.06 -3.09 4.92
N ALA A 51 17.17 -3.72 3.75
CA ALA A 51 16.07 -3.83 2.79
C ALA A 51 14.85 -4.56 3.35
N ASP A 52 15.06 -5.60 4.15
CA ASP A 52 13.97 -6.38 4.75
C ASP A 52 13.15 -5.55 5.74
N ALA A 53 13.80 -4.73 6.57
CA ALA A 53 13.12 -3.85 7.51
C ALA A 53 12.32 -2.76 6.79
N ALA A 54 12.89 -2.14 5.75
CA ALA A 54 12.20 -1.14 4.94
C ALA A 54 10.98 -1.74 4.22
N ARG A 55 11.13 -2.92 3.62
CA ARG A 55 10.03 -3.67 3.01
C ARG A 55 8.97 -4.04 4.04
N ALA A 56 9.37 -4.48 5.22
CA ALA A 56 8.44 -4.83 6.29
C ALA A 56 7.62 -3.63 6.77
N ALA A 57 8.26 -2.47 6.94
CA ALA A 57 7.59 -1.23 7.31
C ALA A 57 6.53 -0.84 6.27
N TRP A 58 6.87 -0.92 4.98
CA TRP A 58 5.94 -0.64 3.90
C TRP A 58 4.75 -1.61 3.88
N LEU A 59 4.98 -2.92 4.02
CA LEU A 59 3.90 -3.92 4.07
C LEU A 59 2.96 -3.69 5.25
N ILE A 60 3.50 -3.39 6.44
CA ILE A 60 2.67 -3.11 7.62
C ILE A 60 1.83 -1.84 7.40
N ALA A 61 2.41 -0.79 6.80
CA ALA A 61 1.67 0.44 6.47
C ALA A 61 0.52 0.17 5.46
N GLN A 62 0.77 -0.66 4.45
CA GLN A 62 -0.24 -1.08 3.46
C GLN A 62 -1.44 -1.78 4.10
N HIS A 63 -1.21 -2.57 5.17
CA HIS A 63 -2.26 -3.33 5.85
C HIS A 63 -2.91 -2.58 7.03
N ALA A 64 -2.43 -1.39 7.38
CA ALA A 64 -2.99 -0.54 8.42
C ALA A 64 -4.29 0.19 7.98
N ASP A 65 -5.15 -0.48 7.21
CA ASP A 65 -6.32 0.10 6.54
C ASP A 65 -7.33 0.75 7.50
N ARG A 66 -7.34 0.30 8.76
CA ARG A 66 -8.25 0.80 9.81
C ARG A 66 -7.60 1.89 10.68
N GLN A 67 -6.38 2.31 10.37
CA GLN A 67 -5.57 3.25 11.15
C GLN A 67 -5.05 4.36 10.22
N LEU A 68 -5.97 5.22 9.77
CA LEU A 68 -5.69 6.30 8.81
C LEU A 68 -4.60 7.26 9.28
N ASP A 69 -4.50 7.51 10.59
CA ASP A 69 -3.43 8.31 11.20
C ASP A 69 -2.05 7.68 10.96
N VAL A 70 -1.93 6.36 11.11
CA VAL A 70 -0.71 5.60 10.80
C VAL A 70 -0.40 5.67 9.31
N GLN A 71 -1.38 5.43 8.44
CA GLN A 71 -1.18 5.51 6.97
C GLN A 71 -0.75 6.91 6.52
N ARG A 72 -1.43 7.97 6.97
CA ARG A 72 -1.07 9.38 6.68
C ARG A 72 0.35 9.68 7.11
N ARG A 73 0.71 9.27 8.32
CA ARG A 73 2.06 9.48 8.84
C ARG A 73 3.10 8.74 8.01
N ALA A 74 2.85 7.47 7.68
CA ALA A 74 3.70 6.65 6.85
C ALA A 74 3.91 7.28 5.47
N VAL A 75 2.84 7.76 4.81
CA VAL A 75 2.93 8.48 3.52
C VAL A 75 3.84 9.70 3.64
N ARG A 76 3.67 10.55 4.65
CA ARG A 76 4.52 11.76 4.82
C ARG A 76 6.00 11.42 5.01
N LEU A 77 6.29 10.44 5.86
CA LEU A 77 7.67 10.05 6.17
C LEU A 77 8.33 9.33 4.98
N LEU A 78 7.58 8.47 4.29
CA LEU A 78 8.02 7.78 3.09
C LEU A 78 8.23 8.76 1.92
N GLU A 79 7.39 9.80 1.80
CA GLU A 79 7.55 10.88 0.82
C GLU A 79 8.85 11.66 1.04
N ALA A 80 9.13 12.06 2.29
CA ALA A 80 10.40 12.70 2.62
C ALA A 80 11.60 11.79 2.30
N ALA A 81 11.54 10.51 2.68
CA ALA A 81 12.60 9.56 2.38
C ALA A 81 12.78 9.31 0.87
N ALA A 82 11.70 9.28 0.09
CA ALA A 82 11.77 9.13 -1.36
C ALA A 82 12.35 10.37 -2.04
N ALA A 83 12.00 11.57 -1.57
CA ALA A 83 12.59 12.82 -2.06
C ALA A 83 14.11 12.88 -1.84
N ASP A 84 14.60 12.28 -0.75
CA ASP A 84 16.03 12.12 -0.46
C ASP A 84 16.68 10.95 -1.22
N GLY A 85 15.94 10.21 -2.06
CA GLY A 85 16.43 9.01 -2.75
C GLY A 85 16.67 7.81 -1.86
N ARG A 86 16.15 7.81 -0.62
CA ARG A 86 16.32 6.74 0.39
C ARG A 86 15.13 5.78 0.47
N ALA A 87 14.10 5.98 -0.35
CA ALA A 87 12.96 5.10 -0.46
C ALA A 87 12.40 5.02 -1.89
N SER A 88 11.62 3.97 -2.15
CA SER A 88 11.05 3.67 -3.46
C SER A 88 9.87 4.61 -3.79
N ALA A 89 9.97 5.33 -4.91
CA ALA A 89 8.86 6.13 -5.44
C ALA A 89 7.62 5.27 -5.78
N ARG A 90 7.86 4.02 -6.21
CA ARG A 90 6.80 3.03 -6.42
C ARG A 90 6.09 2.69 -5.12
N ASP A 91 6.83 2.44 -4.05
CA ASP A 91 6.25 2.08 -2.74
C ASP A 91 5.42 3.25 -2.19
N LEU A 92 5.90 4.48 -2.37
CA LEU A 92 5.15 5.69 -2.04
C LEU A 92 3.83 5.79 -2.81
N ALA A 93 3.86 5.59 -4.13
CA ALA A 93 2.67 5.67 -4.97
C ALA A 93 1.58 4.67 -4.55
N PHE A 94 1.97 3.43 -4.25
CA PHE A 94 1.03 2.40 -3.78
C PHE A 94 0.43 2.73 -2.41
N LEU A 95 1.26 3.15 -1.44
CA LEU A 95 0.77 3.50 -0.11
C LEU A 95 -0.09 4.76 -0.12
N ARG A 96 0.25 5.73 -0.96
CA ARG A 96 -0.55 6.95 -1.15
C ARG A 96 -1.94 6.62 -1.69
N ASP A 97 -2.03 5.87 -2.77
CA ASP A 97 -3.31 5.45 -3.33
C ASP A 97 -4.15 4.62 -2.33
N ARG A 98 -3.52 3.69 -1.60
CA ARG A 98 -4.21 2.94 -0.52
C ARG A 98 -4.81 3.88 0.52
N THR A 99 -4.02 4.85 0.96
CA THR A 99 -4.46 5.86 1.94
C THR A 99 -5.60 6.71 1.38
N LEU A 100 -5.51 7.18 0.13
CA LEU A 100 -6.55 7.98 -0.51
C LEU A 100 -7.88 7.21 -0.60
N VAL A 101 -7.85 5.95 -1.03
CA VAL A 101 -9.07 5.12 -1.09
C VAL A 101 -9.68 4.93 0.29
N ASN A 102 -8.86 4.64 1.31
CA ASN A 102 -9.34 4.50 2.69
C ASN A 102 -9.87 5.82 3.28
N GLU A 103 -9.44 6.96 2.75
CA GLU A 103 -9.99 8.29 3.05
C GLU A 103 -11.28 8.62 2.27
N GLY A 104 -11.71 7.75 1.34
CA GLY A 104 -12.85 8.01 0.46
C GLY A 104 -12.52 8.99 -0.68
N ARG A 105 -11.26 9.08 -1.08
CA ARG A 105 -10.76 9.96 -2.14
C ARG A 105 -10.33 9.18 -3.37
N GLU A 106 -10.29 9.87 -4.51
CA GLU A 106 -9.80 9.32 -5.76
C GLU A 106 -8.28 9.06 -5.71
N GLN A 107 -7.85 8.07 -6.47
CA GLN A 107 -6.46 7.64 -6.57
C GLN A 107 -5.68 8.49 -7.57
N ILE A 108 -4.35 8.50 -7.45
CA ILE A 108 -3.45 9.22 -8.35
C ILE A 108 -2.78 8.27 -9.35
N PHE A 109 -2.40 7.06 -8.90
CA PHE A 109 -1.63 6.09 -9.67
C PHE A 109 -2.43 4.83 -10.07
N GLY A 110 -3.69 4.73 -9.63
CA GLY A 110 -4.60 3.64 -9.98
C GLY A 110 -4.13 2.27 -9.45
N THR A 111 -3.47 2.22 -8.29
CA THR A 111 -2.88 0.97 -7.77
C THR A 111 -3.87 0.10 -7.01
N GLN A 112 -4.98 0.65 -6.52
CA GLN A 112 -6.01 -0.08 -5.79
C GLN A 112 -7.16 -0.50 -6.72
N ILE A 113 -7.43 -1.80 -6.73
CA ILE A 113 -8.52 -2.42 -7.48
C ILE A 113 -9.77 -2.47 -6.59
N GLY A 114 -10.89 -1.94 -7.09
CA GLY A 114 -12.18 -1.89 -6.39
C GLY A 114 -13.12 -3.04 -6.75
N GLY A 115 -12.82 -3.77 -7.81
CA GLY A 115 -13.59 -4.96 -8.19
C GLY A 115 -13.11 -5.57 -9.50
N VAL A 116 -13.90 -6.50 -10.02
CA VAL A 116 -13.70 -7.13 -11.32
C VAL A 116 -14.99 -6.98 -12.12
N ARG A 117 -14.88 -6.58 -13.38
CA ARG A 117 -16.00 -6.49 -14.33
C ARG A 117 -15.60 -7.15 -15.64
N ASP A 118 -16.43 -8.06 -16.14
CA ASP A 118 -16.18 -8.81 -17.38
C ASP A 118 -14.80 -9.53 -17.39
N GLY A 119 -14.39 -10.03 -16.22
CA GLY A 119 -13.10 -10.69 -16.04
C GLY A 119 -11.90 -9.75 -15.95
N ALA A 120 -12.08 -8.44 -16.08
CA ALA A 120 -11.00 -7.45 -15.98
C ALA A 120 -11.02 -6.72 -14.63
N PRO A 121 -9.86 -6.45 -14.01
CA PRO A 121 -9.78 -5.66 -12.78
C PRO A 121 -10.18 -4.20 -13.04
N VAL A 122 -11.05 -3.67 -12.19
CA VAL A 122 -11.53 -2.28 -12.24
C VAL A 122 -10.95 -1.51 -11.05
N PRO A 123 -10.17 -0.44 -11.28
CA PRO A 123 -9.61 0.36 -10.20
C PRO A 123 -10.70 1.15 -9.47
N TRP A 124 -10.45 1.53 -8.22
CA TRP A 124 -11.20 2.66 -7.63
C TRP A 124 -10.99 3.93 -8.49
N PRO A 125 -11.90 4.92 -8.44
CA PRO A 125 -11.80 6.15 -9.24
C PRO A 125 -10.41 6.80 -9.20
N ILE A 126 -9.99 7.34 -10.35
CA ILE A 126 -8.67 7.95 -10.56
C ILE A 126 -8.91 9.42 -10.90
N GLU A 127 -8.23 10.32 -10.19
CA GLU A 127 -8.41 11.78 -10.30
C GLU A 127 -8.19 12.30 -11.73
N ASP A 128 -7.17 11.80 -12.42
CA ASP A 128 -6.89 12.15 -13.81
C ASP A 128 -6.50 10.90 -14.61
N PRO A 129 -7.46 10.20 -15.24
CA PRO A 129 -7.15 9.02 -16.04
C PRO A 129 -6.26 9.30 -17.25
N ALA A 130 -6.28 10.52 -17.81
CA ALA A 130 -5.53 10.87 -19.01
C ALA A 130 -4.02 10.99 -18.75
N GLY A 131 -3.65 11.54 -17.59
CA GLY A 131 -2.25 11.66 -17.16
C GLY A 131 -1.70 10.45 -16.38
N LEU A 132 -2.48 9.38 -16.25
CA LEU A 132 -2.16 8.23 -15.38
C LEU A 132 -0.80 7.59 -15.72
N ASP A 133 -0.60 7.20 -16.97
CA ASP A 133 0.61 6.45 -17.36
C ASP A 133 1.87 7.32 -17.28
N ALA A 134 1.77 8.63 -17.47
CA ALA A 134 2.88 9.55 -17.27
C ALA A 134 3.30 9.60 -15.78
N ARG A 135 2.32 9.67 -14.87
CA ARG A 135 2.59 9.62 -13.41
C ARG A 135 3.16 8.26 -12.99
N ARG A 136 2.63 7.16 -13.53
CA ARG A 136 3.13 5.81 -13.28
C ARG A 136 4.58 5.66 -13.73
N ALA A 137 4.90 6.12 -14.94
CA ALA A 137 6.27 6.10 -15.46
C ALA A 137 7.24 6.90 -14.57
N ALA A 138 6.85 8.09 -14.13
CA ALA A 138 7.66 8.91 -13.21
C ALA A 138 7.90 8.22 -11.85
N ALA A 139 6.97 7.36 -11.40
CA ALA A 139 7.10 6.57 -10.18
C ALA A 139 7.80 5.20 -10.38
N GLY A 140 8.26 4.88 -11.60
CA GLY A 140 8.85 3.58 -11.92
C GLY A 140 7.82 2.43 -11.95
N ILE A 141 6.57 2.76 -12.27
CA ILE A 141 5.46 1.81 -12.38
C ILE A 141 5.13 1.63 -13.87
N GLU A 142 4.96 0.39 -14.30
CA GLU A 142 4.55 0.07 -15.67
C GLU A 142 3.16 0.65 -16.02
N PRO A 143 2.84 0.87 -17.30
CA PRO A 143 1.53 1.37 -17.73
C PRO A 143 0.37 0.58 -17.13
N PHE A 144 -0.75 1.26 -16.85
CA PHE A 144 -1.86 0.66 -16.11
C PHE A 144 -2.37 -0.63 -16.75
N ALA A 145 -2.58 -0.63 -18.07
CA ALA A 145 -3.04 -1.81 -18.81
C ALA A 145 -2.09 -3.01 -18.68
N ALA A 146 -0.77 -2.77 -18.75
CA ALA A 146 0.24 -3.81 -18.61
C ALA A 146 0.26 -4.39 -17.18
N TYR A 147 0.15 -3.51 -16.19
CA TYR A 147 0.09 -3.89 -14.78
C TYR A 147 -1.13 -4.77 -14.50
N THR A 148 -2.32 -4.35 -14.94
CA THR A 148 -3.55 -5.10 -14.69
C THR A 148 -3.56 -6.45 -15.38
N ALA A 149 -3.00 -6.56 -16.60
CA ALA A 149 -2.95 -7.82 -17.34
C ALA A 149 -2.20 -8.93 -16.59
N ARG A 150 -1.17 -8.59 -15.79
CA ARG A 150 -0.43 -9.55 -14.97
C ARG A 150 -1.18 -10.07 -13.74
N HIS A 151 -2.24 -9.37 -13.33
CA HIS A 151 -2.99 -9.66 -12.11
C HIS A 151 -4.43 -10.12 -12.41
N THR A 152 -4.78 -10.28 -13.69
CA THR A 152 -6.03 -10.90 -14.14
C THR A 152 -5.93 -12.42 -13.98
N PRO A 153 -6.84 -13.08 -13.24
CA PRO A 153 -6.87 -14.53 -13.17
C PRO A 153 -7.17 -15.15 -14.54
N GLY A 154 -6.30 -16.04 -15.02
CA GLY A 154 -6.50 -16.77 -16.29
C GLY A 154 -5.76 -16.22 -17.52
N ALA A 155 -4.81 -15.29 -17.34
CA ALA A 155 -3.81 -14.95 -18.36
C ALA A 155 -2.68 -15.99 -18.44
#